data_AF-A0A1S2WSU6-F1
#
_entry.id   AF-A0A1S2WSU6-F1
#
_cell.length_a   1.000
_cell.length_b   1.000
_cell.length_c   1.000
_cell.angle_alpha   90.00
_cell.angle_beta   90.00
_cell.angle_gamma   90.00
#
_symmetry.space_group_name_H-M   'P 1'
#
loop_
_entity.id
_entity.type
_entity.pdbx_description
1 polymer ?
#
loop_
_entity_poly.entity_id
_entity_poly.type
_entity_poly.pdbx_seq_one_letter_code
_entity_poly.pdbx_strand_id
1 'polypeptide(L)'
;MIMNYKQAKQLQAIKEAIRVSKEYFLDHFAKMICGDEPYDYFTYRSSSKLTRFFQELDLPYTHDGSTRRLWVKSILEDINNNSYGIKHFLRIYLALFDESFLKKINQNPILDKEKARNAFRELIRFSIKESTIPKFSDSLFTDIHCIQHNINDRYCEELLKNAKTKFDNHLKKDAINDLWDIFERLKTYVCENKKTSTKIIIEYISDYSNIEINDIDEKFKRLTEFGNKYNIRHYERNKIILNEEAYFFVFYEMLNFLNLIIEALKNSDINKL
;
A
#
# COMPACT_ATOMS: atom_id res chain seq x y z
N MET A 1 31.80 -5.47 -9.96
CA MET A 1 31.43 -4.71 -11.17
C MET A 1 31.15 -3.27 -10.76
N ILE A 2 31.87 -2.30 -11.32
CA ILE A 2 31.63 -0.88 -11.04
C ILE A 2 30.27 -0.51 -11.64
N MET A 3 29.37 -0.02 -10.79
CA MET A 3 28.01 0.32 -11.18
C MET A 3 28.00 1.65 -11.94
N ASN A 4 27.39 1.69 -13.13
CA ASN A 4 27.28 2.93 -13.90
C ASN A 4 26.16 3.83 -13.35
N TYR A 5 26.14 5.10 -13.76
CA TYR A 5 25.17 6.10 -13.30
C TYR A 5 23.70 5.66 -13.48
N LYS A 6 23.38 5.03 -14.61
CA LYS A 6 22.03 4.53 -14.90
C LYS A 6 21.63 3.41 -13.94
N GLN A 7 22.53 2.46 -13.70
CA GLN A 7 22.32 1.37 -12.74
C GLN A 7 22.20 1.89 -11.31
N ALA A 8 22.97 2.92 -10.92
CA ALA A 8 22.86 3.55 -9.61
C ALA A 8 21.46 4.19 -9.42
N LYS A 9 20.94 4.87 -10.44
CA LYS A 9 19.58 5.43 -10.41
C LYS A 9 18.50 4.34 -10.32
N GLN A 10 18.68 3.24 -11.05
CA GLN A 10 17.77 2.08 -10.98
C GLN A 10 17.81 1.42 -9.59
N LEU A 11 19.00 1.23 -9.02
CA LEU A 11 19.19 0.71 -7.68
C LEU A 11 18.47 1.57 -6.64
N GLN A 12 18.63 2.89 -6.74
CA GLN A 12 17.98 3.83 -5.83
C GLN A 12 16.46 3.79 -5.96
N ALA A 13 15.92 3.71 -7.18
CA ALA A 13 14.49 3.61 -7.41
C ALA A 13 13.90 2.31 -6.85
N ILE A 14 14.58 1.18 -7.04
CA ILE A 14 14.19 -0.13 -6.49
C ILE A 14 14.23 -0.09 -4.97
N LYS A 15 15.33 0.44 -4.39
CA LYS A 15 15.48 0.59 -2.95
C LYS A 15 14.32 1.39 -2.35
N GLU A 16 13.97 2.49 -3.01
CA GLU A 16 12.89 3.36 -2.57
C GLU A 16 11.52 2.67 -2.69
N ALA A 17 11.24 2.02 -3.82
CA ALA A 17 10.00 1.26 -4.01
C ALA A 17 9.80 0.16 -2.96
N ILE A 18 10.87 -0.60 -2.65
CA ILE A 18 10.84 -1.64 -1.60
C ILE A 18 10.64 -1.02 -0.21
N ARG A 19 11.35 0.08 0.09
CA ARG A 19 11.17 0.83 1.34
C ARG A 19 9.73 1.37 1.46
N VAL A 20 9.10 1.72 0.34
CA VAL A 20 7.77 2.31 0.33
C VAL A 20 6.67 1.27 0.48
N SER A 21 6.63 0.32 -0.43
CA SER A 21 5.52 -0.61 -0.59
C SER A 21 6.08 -2.02 -0.78
N LYS A 22 6.80 -2.54 0.22
CA LYS A 22 7.51 -3.84 0.14
C LYS A 22 6.61 -4.92 -0.44
N GLU A 23 5.45 -5.14 0.18
CA GLU A 23 4.54 -6.22 -0.18
C GLU A 23 4.06 -6.13 -1.64
N TYR A 24 3.61 -4.95 -2.06
CA TYR A 24 3.18 -4.69 -3.43
C TYR A 24 4.32 -4.90 -4.43
N PHE A 25 5.51 -4.36 -4.11
CA PHE A 25 6.66 -4.46 -4.99
C PHE A 25 7.09 -5.92 -5.17
N LEU A 26 7.22 -6.67 -4.07
CA LEU A 26 7.65 -8.07 -4.11
C LEU A 26 6.64 -8.95 -4.84
N ASP A 27 5.34 -8.74 -4.64
CA ASP A 27 4.31 -9.52 -5.33
C ASP A 27 4.34 -9.35 -6.86
N HIS A 28 4.37 -8.10 -7.32
CA HIS A 28 4.35 -7.81 -8.76
C HIS A 28 5.70 -8.15 -9.41
N PHE A 29 6.81 -7.91 -8.70
CA PHE A 29 8.12 -8.32 -9.20
C PHE A 29 8.24 -9.84 -9.30
N ALA A 30 7.66 -10.60 -8.37
CA ALA A 30 7.58 -12.06 -8.46
C ALA A 30 6.80 -12.51 -9.69
N LYS A 31 5.64 -11.89 -9.99
CA LYS A 31 4.87 -12.19 -11.21
C LYS A 31 5.66 -11.89 -12.49
N MET A 32 6.42 -10.78 -12.54
CA MET A 32 7.32 -10.46 -13.67
C MET A 32 8.44 -11.49 -13.84
N ILE A 33 9.02 -11.99 -12.74
CA ILE A 33 10.03 -13.06 -12.78
C ILE A 33 9.41 -14.39 -13.24
N CYS A 34 8.18 -14.69 -12.85
CA CYS A 34 7.47 -15.88 -13.33
C CYS A 34 7.04 -15.76 -14.81
N GLY A 35 6.80 -14.54 -15.30
CA GLY A 35 6.11 -14.31 -16.57
C GLY A 35 4.63 -14.69 -16.51
N ASP A 36 4.00 -14.47 -15.36
CA ASP A 36 2.57 -14.73 -15.13
C ASP A 36 1.74 -13.48 -15.46
N GLU A 37 0.43 -13.64 -15.70
CA GLU A 37 -0.48 -12.51 -15.86
C GLU A 37 -0.44 -11.55 -14.64
N PRO A 38 -0.53 -10.22 -14.85
CA PRO A 38 -0.74 -9.50 -16.12
C PRO A 38 0.59 -9.18 -16.87
N TYR A 39 1.66 -9.91 -16.60
CA TYR A 39 3.02 -9.70 -17.12
C TYR A 39 3.46 -10.81 -18.09
N ASP A 40 2.53 -11.37 -18.85
CA ASP A 40 2.73 -12.44 -19.85
C ASP A 40 3.67 -12.05 -21.01
N TYR A 41 4.02 -10.76 -21.11
CA TYR A 41 5.07 -10.23 -22.00
C TYR A 41 6.49 -10.36 -21.43
N PHE A 42 6.65 -10.82 -20.19
CA PHE A 42 7.92 -11.35 -19.70
C PHE A 42 8.04 -12.82 -20.05
N THR A 43 9.28 -13.30 -20.19
CA THR A 43 9.51 -14.71 -20.48
C THR A 43 8.96 -15.62 -19.39
N TYR A 44 7.98 -16.45 -19.74
CA TYR A 44 7.43 -17.47 -18.84
C TYR A 44 8.50 -18.44 -18.33
N ARG A 45 8.50 -18.69 -17.02
CA ARG A 45 9.42 -19.61 -16.34
C ARG A 45 8.65 -20.64 -15.51
N SER A 46 8.79 -21.91 -15.88
CA SER A 46 8.36 -23.05 -15.06
C SER A 46 9.24 -23.17 -13.80
N SER A 47 8.85 -24.00 -12.83
CA SER A 47 9.61 -24.24 -11.60
C SER A 47 11.07 -24.64 -11.86
N SER A 48 11.34 -25.51 -12.83
CA SER A 48 12.71 -25.88 -13.23
C SER A 48 13.51 -24.70 -13.82
N LYS A 49 12.86 -23.84 -14.60
CA LYS A 49 13.48 -22.64 -15.17
C LYS A 49 13.71 -21.55 -14.13
N LEU A 50 12.84 -21.45 -13.12
CA LEU A 50 13.00 -20.55 -11.99
C LEU A 50 14.19 -20.95 -11.11
N THR A 51 14.34 -22.24 -10.79
CA THR A 51 15.55 -22.77 -10.14
C THR A 51 16.80 -22.36 -10.92
N ARG A 52 16.81 -22.64 -12.23
CA ARG A 52 17.95 -22.28 -13.09
C ARG A 52 18.21 -20.78 -13.14
N PHE A 53 17.16 -19.95 -13.18
CA PHE A 53 17.26 -18.50 -13.21
C PHE A 53 18.01 -17.95 -11.98
N PHE A 54 17.67 -18.42 -10.79
CA PHE A 54 18.35 -17.98 -9.57
C PHE A 54 19.77 -18.53 -9.48
N GLN A 55 19.99 -19.80 -9.82
CA GLN A 55 21.32 -20.41 -9.78
C GLN A 55 22.32 -19.75 -10.76
N GLU A 56 21.89 -19.37 -11.97
CA GLU A 56 22.71 -18.62 -12.94
C GLU A 56 23.01 -17.18 -12.47
N LEU A 57 22.31 -16.67 -11.44
CA LEU A 57 22.61 -15.41 -10.76
C LEU A 57 23.47 -15.60 -9.50
N ASP A 58 24.04 -16.79 -9.31
CA ASP A 58 24.78 -17.20 -8.10
C ASP A 58 23.91 -17.15 -6.83
N LEU A 59 22.59 -17.34 -6.97
CA LEU A 59 21.65 -17.40 -5.85
C LEU A 59 21.22 -18.87 -5.66
N PRO A 60 21.57 -19.52 -4.53
CA PRO A 60 21.47 -20.97 -4.36
C PRO A 60 20.04 -21.43 -4.00
N TYR A 61 19.03 -20.91 -4.69
CA TYR A 61 17.63 -21.27 -4.47
C TYR A 61 17.17 -22.37 -5.43
N THR A 62 16.42 -23.34 -4.89
CA THR A 62 15.84 -24.44 -5.66
C THR A 62 14.34 -24.52 -5.39
N HIS A 63 13.54 -24.60 -6.45
CA HIS A 63 12.09 -24.62 -6.35
C HIS A 63 11.60 -25.84 -5.58
N ASP A 64 10.71 -25.60 -4.61
CA ASP A 64 10.27 -26.58 -3.61
C ASP A 64 8.99 -27.35 -3.98
N GLY A 65 8.31 -26.93 -5.05
CA GLY A 65 7.07 -27.54 -5.54
C GLY A 65 5.81 -26.75 -5.18
N SER A 66 5.95 -25.67 -4.41
CA SER A 66 4.88 -24.74 -4.11
C SER A 66 4.48 -23.90 -5.34
N THR A 67 3.52 -22.99 -5.16
CA THR A 67 3.07 -22.13 -6.27
C THR A 67 4.20 -21.19 -6.69
N ARG A 68 4.60 -21.22 -7.97
CA ARG A 68 5.72 -20.45 -8.53
C ARG A 68 5.81 -19.00 -8.03
N ARG A 69 4.73 -18.22 -8.16
CA ARG A 69 4.70 -16.82 -7.69
C ARG A 69 4.99 -16.71 -6.19
N LEU A 70 4.36 -17.54 -5.37
CA LEU A 70 4.54 -17.49 -3.91
C LEU A 70 5.96 -17.88 -3.52
N TRP A 71 6.52 -18.90 -4.19
CA TRP A 71 7.92 -19.31 -4.02
C TRP A 71 8.92 -18.22 -4.43
N VAL A 72 8.71 -17.57 -5.59
CA VAL A 72 9.57 -16.46 -6.01
C VAL A 72 9.47 -15.30 -5.01
N LYS A 73 8.27 -15.01 -4.52
CA LYS A 73 8.07 -13.94 -3.53
C LYS A 73 8.81 -14.22 -2.22
N SER A 74 8.76 -15.45 -1.68
CA SER A 74 9.49 -15.80 -0.47
C SER A 74 11.01 -15.67 -0.66
N ILE A 75 11.54 -16.03 -1.84
CA ILE A 75 12.96 -15.78 -2.16
C ILE A 75 13.29 -14.30 -2.14
N LEU A 76 12.43 -13.45 -2.72
CA LEU A 76 12.68 -12.02 -2.72
C LEU A 76 12.61 -11.44 -1.29
N GLU A 77 11.78 -12.00 -0.41
CA GLU A 77 11.75 -11.66 1.02
C GLU A 77 13.06 -12.05 1.72
N ASP A 78 13.54 -13.27 1.48
CA ASP A 78 14.84 -13.75 2.00
C ASP A 78 15.99 -12.86 1.53
N ILE A 79 16.02 -12.54 0.23
CA ILE A 79 17.01 -11.63 -0.37
C ILE A 79 16.92 -10.26 0.29
N ASN A 80 15.72 -9.73 0.50
CA ASN A 80 15.53 -8.42 1.11
C ASN A 80 16.04 -8.34 2.56
N ASN A 81 15.99 -9.45 3.31
CA ASN A 81 16.48 -9.50 4.68
C ASN A 81 18.03 -9.61 4.76
N ASN A 82 18.71 -9.85 3.64
CA ASN A 82 20.17 -9.88 3.56
C ASN A 82 20.75 -8.46 3.38
N SER A 83 21.87 -8.16 4.06
CA SER A 83 22.56 -6.85 3.98
C SER A 83 23.00 -6.44 2.56
N TYR A 84 23.14 -7.41 1.65
CA TYR A 84 23.44 -7.18 0.23
C TYR A 84 22.22 -7.31 -0.70
N GLY A 85 21.01 -7.47 -0.14
CA GLY A 85 19.77 -7.78 -0.85
C GLY A 85 19.45 -6.86 -2.01
N ILE A 86 19.58 -5.55 -1.80
CA ILE A 86 19.26 -4.53 -2.82
C ILE A 86 20.09 -4.67 -4.09
N LYS A 87 21.35 -5.12 -4.00
CA LYS A 87 22.17 -5.40 -5.19
C LYS A 87 21.65 -6.62 -5.97
N HIS A 88 21.12 -7.63 -5.28
CA HIS A 88 20.51 -8.79 -5.94
C HIS A 88 19.22 -8.41 -6.67
N PHE A 89 18.38 -7.53 -6.12
CA PHE A 89 17.21 -7.01 -6.85
C PHE A 89 17.60 -6.35 -8.17
N LEU A 90 18.64 -5.51 -8.18
CA LEU A 90 19.13 -4.92 -9.42
C LEU A 90 19.67 -5.98 -10.39
N ARG A 91 20.42 -6.98 -9.90
CA ARG A 91 20.91 -8.08 -10.74
C ARG A 91 19.76 -8.85 -11.39
N ILE A 92 18.74 -9.21 -10.60
CA ILE A 92 17.53 -9.90 -11.08
C ILE A 92 16.84 -9.04 -12.14
N TYR A 93 16.60 -7.75 -11.85
CA TYR A 93 15.98 -6.83 -12.80
C TYR A 93 16.76 -6.79 -14.13
N LEU A 94 18.09 -6.61 -14.09
CA LEU A 94 18.90 -6.55 -15.31
C LEU A 94 18.83 -7.87 -16.09
N ALA A 95 18.83 -9.01 -15.40
CA ALA A 95 18.74 -10.34 -15.98
C ALA A 95 17.41 -10.60 -16.70
N LEU A 96 16.32 -9.96 -16.28
CA LEU A 96 15.02 -10.03 -16.99
C LEU A 96 15.06 -9.38 -18.38
N PHE A 97 16.05 -8.56 -18.69
CA PHE A 97 16.19 -7.86 -19.97
C PHE A 97 17.44 -8.28 -20.77
N ASP A 98 18.30 -9.13 -20.22
CA ASP A 98 19.50 -9.63 -20.88
C ASP A 98 19.15 -10.87 -21.73
N GLU A 99 19.03 -10.69 -23.04
CA GLU A 99 18.70 -11.79 -23.96
C GLU A 99 19.68 -12.96 -23.89
N SER A 100 20.97 -12.69 -23.69
CA SER A 100 21.99 -13.75 -23.65
C SER A 100 21.80 -14.61 -22.40
N PHE A 101 21.50 -13.98 -21.28
CA PHE A 101 21.15 -14.63 -20.03
C PHE A 101 19.84 -15.42 -20.16
N LEU A 102 18.80 -14.81 -20.73
CA LEU A 102 17.50 -15.47 -20.92
C LEU A 102 17.60 -16.72 -21.81
N LYS A 103 18.39 -16.67 -22.88
CA LYS A 103 18.61 -17.82 -23.78
C LYS A 103 19.31 -19.00 -23.10
N LYS A 104 20.10 -18.75 -22.04
CA LYS A 104 20.67 -19.85 -21.23
C LYS A 104 19.56 -20.61 -20.51
N ILE A 105 18.53 -19.91 -20.03
CA ILE A 105 17.49 -20.48 -19.17
C ILE A 105 16.32 -21.04 -19.99
N ASN A 106 15.94 -20.30 -21.04
CA ASN A 106 14.80 -20.55 -21.88
C ASN A 106 15.29 -20.73 -23.33
N GLN A 107 14.94 -21.86 -23.97
CA GLN A 107 15.36 -22.13 -25.36
C GLN A 107 14.90 -21.04 -26.34
N ASN A 108 13.65 -20.57 -26.21
CA ASN A 108 13.07 -19.47 -26.98
C ASN A 108 12.38 -18.48 -26.03
N PRO A 109 13.12 -17.50 -25.45
CA PRO A 109 12.51 -16.55 -24.52
C PRO A 109 11.63 -15.56 -25.29
N ILE A 110 10.35 -15.46 -24.90
CA ILE A 110 9.44 -14.41 -25.38
C ILE A 110 9.60 -13.21 -24.44
N LEU A 111 9.96 -12.05 -24.96
CA LEU A 111 10.08 -10.82 -24.19
C LEU A 111 9.70 -9.62 -25.06
N ASP A 112 8.58 -8.98 -24.77
CA ASP A 112 8.28 -7.64 -25.29
C ASP A 112 8.99 -6.61 -24.41
N LYS A 113 10.17 -6.17 -24.85
CA LYS A 113 11.02 -5.26 -24.08
C LYS A 113 10.35 -3.92 -23.78
N GLU A 114 9.47 -3.44 -24.64
CA GLU A 114 8.82 -2.16 -24.45
C GLU A 114 7.75 -2.27 -23.36
N LYS A 115 6.84 -3.25 -23.48
CA LYS A 115 5.83 -3.53 -22.45
C LYS A 115 6.48 -3.88 -21.11
N ALA A 116 7.50 -4.73 -21.10
CA ALA A 116 8.22 -5.12 -19.89
C ALA A 116 8.90 -3.92 -19.20
N ARG A 117 9.49 -2.99 -19.97
CA ARG A 117 10.05 -1.75 -19.41
C ARG A 117 8.97 -0.85 -18.86
N ASN A 118 7.86 -0.68 -19.58
CA ASN A 118 6.75 0.14 -19.12
C ASN A 118 6.14 -0.44 -17.83
N ALA A 119 5.92 -1.74 -17.78
CA ALA A 119 5.42 -2.44 -16.61
C ALA A 119 6.31 -2.28 -15.39
N PHE A 120 7.63 -2.36 -15.57
CA PHE A 120 8.56 -2.11 -14.46
C PHE A 120 8.58 -0.63 -14.04
N ARG A 121 8.45 0.31 -15.00
CA ARG A 121 8.32 1.73 -14.69
C ARG A 121 7.03 2.02 -13.91
N GLU A 122 5.93 1.39 -14.31
CA GLU A 122 4.65 1.47 -13.59
C GLU A 122 4.74 0.80 -12.23
N LEU A 123 5.42 -0.34 -12.09
CA LEU A 123 5.69 -0.94 -10.78
C LEU A 123 6.42 0.03 -9.86
N ILE A 124 7.53 0.61 -10.30
CA ILE A 124 8.27 1.63 -9.54
C ILE A 124 7.39 2.86 -9.27
N ARG A 125 6.65 3.33 -10.28
CA ARG A 125 5.76 4.48 -10.15
C ARG A 125 4.65 4.20 -9.17
N PHE A 126 3.97 3.06 -9.18
CA PHE A 126 2.90 2.74 -8.24
C PHE A 126 3.47 2.50 -6.84
N SER A 127 4.58 1.77 -6.74
CA SER A 127 5.29 1.58 -5.48
C SER A 127 5.73 2.89 -4.84
N ILE A 128 6.08 3.91 -5.63
CA ILE A 128 6.49 5.23 -5.12
C ILE A 128 5.31 6.24 -5.11
N LYS A 129 4.30 6.11 -5.97
CA LYS A 129 3.11 6.98 -5.99
C LYS A 129 2.20 6.66 -4.81
N GLU A 130 2.24 5.43 -4.31
CA GLU A 130 1.76 5.10 -2.96
C GLU A 130 2.49 5.87 -1.85
N SER A 131 3.64 6.52 -2.08
CA SER A 131 4.28 7.46 -1.14
C SER A 131 3.94 8.94 -1.34
N THR A 132 3.08 9.28 -2.30
CA THR A 132 2.42 10.61 -2.30
C THR A 132 1.08 10.58 -1.57
N ILE A 133 0.66 9.39 -1.18
CA ILE A 133 -0.37 9.13 -0.19
C ILE A 133 0.39 8.90 1.12
N PRO A 134 0.03 9.55 2.24
CA PRO A 134 0.61 9.24 3.53
C PRO A 134 0.66 7.73 3.72
N LYS A 135 1.88 7.17 3.80
CA LYS A 135 2.05 5.82 4.31
C LYS A 135 1.30 5.73 5.62
N PHE A 136 0.52 4.67 5.80
CA PHE A 136 0.38 4.05 7.10
C PHE A 136 1.79 4.01 7.71
N SER A 137 2.10 4.92 8.62
CA SER A 137 3.27 4.72 9.45
C SER A 137 2.91 3.53 10.33
N ASP A 138 3.81 2.57 10.47
CA ASP A 138 3.73 1.64 11.59
C ASP A 138 3.75 2.42 12.93
N SER A 139 4.19 3.69 12.90
CA SER A 139 3.95 4.66 13.95
C SER A 139 2.46 4.84 14.25
N LEU A 140 1.52 4.81 13.29
CA LEU A 140 0.09 4.88 13.62
C LEU A 140 -0.38 3.72 14.53
N PHE A 141 0.18 2.52 14.36
CA PHE A 141 -0.08 1.37 15.26
C PHE A 141 0.69 1.44 16.58
N THR A 142 1.80 2.20 16.63
CA THR A 142 2.65 2.34 17.82
C THR A 142 2.29 3.60 18.64
N ASP A 143 1.66 4.58 18.00
CA ASP A 143 1.38 5.93 18.49
C ASP A 143 -0.08 6.09 18.94
N ILE A 144 -0.99 5.19 18.52
CA ILE A 144 -2.29 5.04 19.20
C ILE A 144 -2.08 4.61 20.65
N HIS A 145 -0.97 3.93 20.95
CA HIS A 145 -0.61 3.52 22.31
C HIS A 145 -0.42 4.71 23.28
N CYS A 146 -0.26 5.94 22.79
CA CYS A 146 0.03 7.13 23.59
C CYS A 146 -1.19 8.03 23.91
N ILE A 147 -2.40 7.74 23.42
CA ILE A 147 -3.58 8.59 23.64
C ILE A 147 -4.43 8.06 24.80
N GLN A 148 -3.92 8.23 26.01
CA GLN A 148 -4.68 7.89 27.22
C GLN A 148 -5.83 8.90 27.44
N HIS A 149 -7.08 8.48 27.21
CA HIS A 149 -8.02 8.16 28.31
C HIS A 149 -9.52 8.03 27.96
N ASN A 150 -10.02 8.26 26.73
CA ASN A 150 -11.49 8.19 26.51
C ASN A 150 -12.02 7.62 25.17
N ILE A 151 -11.19 7.00 24.33
CA ILE A 151 -11.67 6.03 23.33
C ILE A 151 -11.21 4.66 23.74
N ASN A 152 -12.09 3.67 23.60
CA ASN A 152 -11.72 2.27 23.64
C ASN A 152 -10.89 1.96 22.38
N ASP A 153 -9.63 2.40 22.39
CA ASP A 153 -8.69 2.47 21.26
C ASP A 153 -8.60 1.16 20.51
N ARG A 154 -8.64 0.08 21.27
CA ARG A 154 -8.65 -1.29 20.76
C ARG A 154 -9.72 -1.51 19.68
N TYR A 155 -10.90 -0.91 19.81
CA TYR A 155 -11.96 -1.05 18.81
C TYR A 155 -11.66 -0.29 17.51
N CYS A 156 -11.17 0.95 17.60
CA CYS A 156 -10.80 1.73 16.40
C CYS A 156 -9.57 1.12 15.71
N GLU A 157 -8.60 0.63 16.48
CA GLU A 157 -7.46 -0.14 15.96
C GLU A 157 -7.89 -1.42 15.26
N GLU A 158 -8.78 -2.20 15.88
CA GLU A 158 -9.32 -3.43 15.30
C GLU A 158 -10.08 -3.11 14.00
N LEU A 159 -10.92 -2.07 13.98
CA LEU A 159 -11.58 -1.61 12.75
C LEU A 159 -10.58 -1.17 11.69
N LEU A 160 -9.51 -0.48 12.04
CA LEU A 160 -8.51 -0.03 11.08
C LEU A 160 -7.72 -1.21 10.49
N LYS A 161 -7.35 -2.20 11.33
CA LYS A 161 -6.73 -3.46 10.87
C LYS A 161 -7.68 -4.25 9.97
N ASN A 162 -8.95 -4.32 10.33
CA ASN A 162 -9.99 -4.97 9.53
C ASN A 162 -10.19 -4.25 8.21
N ALA A 163 -10.27 -2.92 8.21
CA ALA A 163 -10.43 -2.10 7.01
C ALA A 163 -9.32 -2.39 6.00
N LYS A 164 -8.06 -2.38 6.45
CA LYS A 164 -6.90 -2.71 5.61
C LYS A 164 -6.97 -4.14 5.08
N THR A 165 -7.19 -5.10 5.96
CA THR A 165 -7.29 -6.53 5.58
C THR A 165 -8.40 -6.75 4.54
N LYS A 166 -9.56 -6.12 4.73
CA LYS A 166 -10.68 -6.18 3.79
C LYS A 166 -10.31 -5.53 2.45
N PHE A 167 -9.65 -4.38 2.49
CA PHE A 167 -9.25 -3.67 1.28
C PHE A 167 -8.26 -4.48 0.43
N ASP A 168 -7.24 -5.06 1.08
CA ASP A 168 -6.24 -5.94 0.46
C ASP A 168 -6.88 -7.21 -0.12
N ASN A 169 -7.92 -7.73 0.52
CA ASN A 169 -8.70 -8.89 0.06
C ASN A 169 -9.84 -8.51 -0.91
N HIS A 170 -9.80 -7.32 -1.52
CA HIS A 170 -10.80 -6.81 -2.48
C HIS A 170 -12.23 -6.64 -1.92
N LEU A 171 -12.42 -6.67 -0.59
CA LEU A 171 -13.67 -6.38 0.11
C LEU A 171 -13.81 -4.87 0.39
N LYS A 172 -13.69 -4.05 -0.67
CA LYS A 172 -13.48 -2.60 -0.54
C LYS A 172 -14.65 -1.85 0.10
N LYS A 173 -15.87 -2.27 -0.20
CA LYS A 173 -17.06 -1.70 0.43
C LYS A 173 -17.01 -1.86 1.96
N ASP A 174 -16.74 -3.08 2.41
CA ASP A 174 -16.67 -3.38 3.85
C ASP A 174 -15.48 -2.70 4.51
N ALA A 175 -14.38 -2.53 3.77
CA ALA A 175 -13.23 -1.75 4.23
C ALA A 175 -13.57 -0.27 4.45
N ILE A 176 -14.32 0.35 3.53
CA ILE A 176 -14.79 1.73 3.67
C ILE A 176 -15.82 1.83 4.80
N ASN A 177 -16.68 0.83 4.99
CA ASN A 177 -17.61 0.80 6.12
C ASN A 177 -16.86 0.85 7.46
N ASP A 178 -15.77 0.09 7.61
CA ASP A 178 -14.96 0.13 8.83
C ASP A 178 -14.33 1.52 9.06
N LEU A 179 -13.80 2.17 8.01
CA LEU A 179 -13.30 3.55 8.10
C LEU A 179 -14.42 4.55 8.45
N TRP A 180 -15.61 4.31 7.92
CA TRP A 180 -16.78 5.13 8.22
C TRP A 180 -17.19 5.01 9.69
N ASP A 181 -17.17 3.81 10.25
CA ASP A 181 -17.51 3.59 11.66
C ASP A 181 -16.50 4.29 12.58
N ILE A 182 -15.21 4.31 12.20
CA ILE A 182 -14.20 5.14 12.88
C ILE A 182 -14.55 6.62 12.79
N PHE A 183 -14.87 7.12 11.59
CA PHE A 183 -15.26 8.53 11.38
C PHE A 183 -16.47 8.94 12.23
N GLU A 184 -17.50 8.10 12.30
CA GLU A 184 -18.68 8.35 13.14
C GLU A 184 -18.33 8.41 14.62
N ARG A 185 -17.43 7.53 15.07
CA ARG A 185 -17.00 7.44 16.46
C ARG A 185 -16.13 8.64 16.88
N LEU A 186 -15.23 9.10 16.00
CA LEU A 186 -14.41 10.28 16.26
C LEU A 186 -15.26 11.54 16.47
N LYS A 187 -16.42 11.66 15.80
CA LYS A 187 -17.30 12.82 15.95
C LYS A 187 -17.95 12.94 17.34
N THR A 188 -17.78 11.97 18.22
CA THR A 188 -18.20 12.03 19.63
C THR A 188 -17.02 11.83 20.58
N TYR A 189 -15.79 12.05 20.10
CA TYR A 189 -14.59 11.79 20.89
C TYR A 189 -14.45 12.73 22.09
N VAL A 190 -14.61 14.02 21.85
CA VAL A 190 -14.39 15.06 22.87
C VAL A 190 -15.58 15.11 23.83
N CYS A 191 -16.79 14.92 23.32
CA CYS A 191 -18.00 14.86 24.12
C CYS A 191 -19.13 14.11 23.40
N GLU A 192 -20.14 13.67 24.15
CA GLU A 192 -21.32 12.96 23.62
C GLU A 192 -22.10 13.77 22.57
N ASN A 193 -22.13 15.10 22.69
CA ASN A 193 -22.81 15.93 21.69
C ASN A 193 -21.98 16.00 20.41
N LYS A 194 -22.41 15.24 19.40
CA LYS A 194 -21.74 15.12 18.10
C LYS A 194 -21.42 16.46 17.44
N LYS A 195 -22.35 17.42 17.48
CA LYS A 195 -22.18 18.72 16.82
C LYS A 195 -21.12 19.55 17.54
N THR A 196 -21.17 19.58 18.87
CA THR A 196 -20.19 20.29 19.70
C THR A 196 -18.81 19.64 19.59
N SER A 197 -18.73 18.31 19.71
CA SER A 197 -17.47 17.58 19.57
C SER A 197 -16.85 17.78 18.19
N THR A 198 -17.64 17.74 17.12
CA THR A 198 -17.12 17.98 15.76
C THR A 198 -16.52 19.38 15.61
N LYS A 199 -17.15 20.41 16.19
CA LYS A 199 -16.60 21.78 16.17
C LYS A 199 -15.25 21.88 16.86
N ILE A 200 -15.14 21.30 18.05
CA ILE A 200 -13.89 21.30 18.82
C ILE A 200 -12.79 20.54 18.05
N ILE A 201 -13.14 19.41 17.43
CA ILE A 201 -12.20 18.65 16.57
C ILE A 201 -11.73 19.49 15.38
N ILE A 202 -12.62 20.25 14.75
CA ILE A 202 -12.27 21.16 13.65
C ILE A 202 -11.28 22.22 14.12
N GLU A 203 -11.48 22.81 15.30
CA GLU A 203 -10.55 23.76 15.90
C GLU A 203 -9.16 23.12 16.09
N TYR A 204 -9.10 21.91 16.65
CA TYR A 204 -7.83 21.18 16.79
C TYR A 204 -7.14 20.87 15.47
N ILE A 205 -7.89 20.50 14.42
CA ILE A 205 -7.32 20.26 13.10
C ILE A 205 -6.79 21.57 12.52
N SER A 206 -7.53 22.66 12.65
CA SER A 206 -7.12 23.99 12.20
C SER A 206 -5.79 24.39 12.86
N ASP A 207 -5.72 24.29 14.19
CA ASP A 207 -4.52 24.64 14.96
C ASP A 207 -3.32 23.75 14.61
N TYR A 208 -3.54 22.45 14.41
CA TYR A 208 -2.49 21.49 14.08
C TYR A 208 -1.94 21.65 12.65
N SER A 209 -2.81 21.97 11.68
CA SER A 209 -2.48 21.90 10.25
C SER A 209 -2.40 23.25 9.54
N ASN A 210 -2.83 24.33 10.18
CA ASN A 210 -3.03 25.66 9.59
C ASN A 210 -4.08 25.69 8.45
N ILE A 211 -4.97 24.70 8.36
CA ILE A 211 -6.11 24.71 7.42
C ILE A 211 -7.24 25.54 8.03
N GLU A 212 -7.92 26.36 7.22
CA GLU A 212 -9.04 27.16 7.71
C GLU A 212 -10.20 26.29 8.22
N ILE A 213 -10.80 26.70 9.35
CA ILE A 213 -11.95 26.04 9.99
C ILE A 213 -13.07 25.72 9.00
N ASN A 214 -13.38 26.65 8.08
CA ASN A 214 -14.46 26.49 7.11
C ASN A 214 -14.19 25.36 6.11
N ASP A 215 -12.94 25.20 5.67
CA ASP A 215 -12.56 24.13 4.73
C ASP A 215 -12.67 22.75 5.39
N ILE A 216 -12.30 22.65 6.67
CA ILE A 216 -12.41 21.41 7.45
C ILE A 216 -13.88 21.09 7.73
N ASP A 217 -14.69 22.08 8.12
CA ASP A 217 -16.13 21.91 8.32
C ASP A 217 -16.83 21.46 7.04
N GLU A 218 -16.50 22.06 5.89
CA GLU A 218 -17.00 21.61 4.59
C GLU A 218 -16.58 20.17 4.29
N LYS A 219 -15.36 19.77 4.62
CA LYS A 219 -14.89 18.38 4.46
C LYS A 219 -15.70 17.40 5.31
N PHE A 220 -15.98 17.71 6.58
CA PHE A 220 -16.83 16.89 7.46
C PHE A 220 -18.24 16.74 6.89
N LYS A 221 -18.84 17.84 6.40
CA LYS A 221 -20.17 17.85 5.78
C LYS A 221 -20.21 17.02 4.51
N ARG A 222 -19.28 17.26 3.58
CA ARG A 222 -19.18 16.52 2.31
C ARG A 222 -19.00 15.03 2.53
N LEU A 223 -18.13 14.60 3.46
CA LEU A 223 -17.98 13.18 3.77
C LEU A 223 -19.28 12.60 4.35
N THR A 224 -19.94 13.32 5.27
CA THR A 224 -21.22 12.90 5.85
C THR A 224 -22.30 12.71 4.76
N GLU A 225 -22.43 13.68 3.86
CA GLU A 225 -23.33 13.60 2.71
C GLU A 225 -22.98 12.47 1.76
N PHE A 226 -21.68 12.27 1.50
CA PHE A 226 -21.18 11.21 0.64
C PHE A 226 -21.59 9.82 1.16
N GLY A 227 -21.32 9.51 2.43
CA GLY A 227 -21.71 8.21 2.99
C GLY A 227 -23.21 8.01 3.12
N ASN A 228 -24.00 9.09 3.17
CA ASN A 228 -25.45 9.03 3.09
C ASN A 228 -25.97 8.83 1.66
N LYS A 229 -25.19 9.14 0.63
CA LYS A 229 -25.61 9.06 -0.78
C LYS A 229 -25.22 7.75 -1.45
N TYR A 230 -24.03 7.23 -1.15
CA TYR A 230 -23.45 6.07 -1.83
C TYR A 230 -23.58 4.78 -1.01
N ASN A 231 -23.51 3.63 -1.69
CA ASN A 231 -23.65 2.30 -1.10
C ASN A 231 -22.34 1.85 -0.42
N ILE A 232 -21.86 2.66 0.53
CA ILE A 232 -20.60 2.42 1.25
C ILE A 232 -20.83 2.00 2.71
N ARG A 233 -22.08 2.06 3.17
CA ARG A 233 -22.56 1.57 4.48
C ARG A 233 -23.44 0.33 4.27
N HIS A 234 -23.99 -0.26 5.34
CA HIS A 234 -24.94 -1.38 5.28
C HIS A 234 -25.90 -1.30 4.09
N TYR A 235 -26.27 -2.46 3.51
CA TYR A 235 -27.02 -2.55 2.26
C TYR A 235 -28.37 -1.82 2.33
N GLU A 236 -28.40 -0.58 1.84
CA GLU A 236 -29.61 0.21 1.64
C GLU A 236 -29.93 0.21 0.14
N ARG A 237 -31.10 -0.31 -0.23
CA ARG A 237 -31.53 -0.54 -1.63
C ARG A 237 -31.56 0.74 -2.51
N ASN A 238 -31.52 1.93 -1.92
CA ASN A 238 -31.68 3.21 -2.60
C ASN A 238 -30.36 4.01 -2.77
N LYS A 239 -29.20 3.39 -2.53
CA LYS A 239 -27.90 4.07 -2.63
C LYS A 239 -27.20 3.80 -3.95
N ILE A 240 -26.45 4.79 -4.43
CA ILE A 240 -25.66 4.68 -5.67
C ILE A 240 -24.47 3.74 -5.43
N ILE A 241 -24.32 2.73 -6.29
CA ILE A 241 -23.21 1.77 -6.25
C ILE A 241 -21.99 2.41 -6.94
N LEU A 242 -20.85 2.39 -6.25
CA LEU A 242 -19.58 2.87 -6.79
C LEU A 242 -18.92 1.81 -7.68
N ASN A 243 -18.15 2.26 -8.66
CA ASN A 243 -17.23 1.38 -9.39
C ASN A 243 -15.93 1.16 -8.60
N GLU A 244 -15.08 0.28 -9.12
CA GLU A 244 -13.81 -0.11 -8.49
C GLU A 244 -12.89 1.09 -8.22
N GLU A 245 -12.70 1.97 -9.20
CA GLU A 245 -11.84 3.14 -9.08
C GLU A 245 -12.34 4.12 -8.02
N ALA A 246 -13.66 4.31 -7.93
CA ALA A 246 -14.27 5.16 -6.92
C ALA A 246 -14.10 4.58 -5.51
N TYR A 247 -14.21 3.25 -5.33
CA TYR A 247 -13.92 2.63 -4.03
C TYR A 247 -12.47 2.84 -3.60
N PHE A 248 -11.51 2.69 -4.51
CA PHE A 248 -10.11 3.01 -4.22
C PHE A 248 -9.94 4.46 -3.77
N PHE A 249 -10.48 5.41 -4.54
CA PHE A 249 -10.38 6.84 -4.24
C PHE A 249 -10.96 7.17 -2.85
N VAL A 250 -12.19 6.72 -2.57
CA VAL A 250 -12.91 7.01 -1.32
C VAL A 250 -12.19 6.41 -0.12
N PHE A 251 -11.67 5.19 -0.23
CA PHE A 251 -10.93 4.55 0.86
C PHE A 251 -9.74 5.40 1.31
N TYR A 252 -8.90 5.85 0.37
CA TYR A 252 -7.74 6.67 0.71
C TYR A 252 -8.12 8.09 1.12
N GLU A 253 -9.16 8.67 0.53
CA GLU A 253 -9.68 9.98 0.94
C GLU A 253 -10.11 9.96 2.41
N MET A 254 -10.88 8.95 2.81
CA MET A 254 -11.33 8.78 4.19
C MET A 254 -10.17 8.48 5.13
N LEU A 255 -9.29 7.55 4.74
CA LEU A 255 -8.13 7.18 5.55
C LEU A 255 -7.24 8.38 5.86
N ASN A 256 -6.91 9.19 4.85
CA ASN A 256 -6.06 10.38 5.04
C ASN A 256 -6.72 11.41 5.95
N PHE A 257 -8.04 11.59 5.83
CA PHE A 257 -8.76 12.52 6.69
C PHE A 257 -8.83 12.03 8.13
N LEU A 258 -9.06 10.73 8.35
CA LEU A 258 -9.02 10.11 9.68
C LEU A 258 -7.66 10.27 10.34
N ASN A 259 -6.57 10.07 9.59
CA ASN A 259 -5.22 10.27 10.10
C ASN A 259 -5.00 11.72 10.55
N LEU A 260 -5.45 12.70 9.76
CA LEU A 260 -5.37 14.11 10.13
C LEU A 260 -6.14 14.42 11.42
N ILE A 261 -7.37 13.87 11.56
CA ILE A 261 -8.17 14.02 12.78
C ILE A 261 -7.41 13.46 13.98
N ILE A 262 -6.87 12.24 13.86
CA ILE A 262 -6.16 11.56 14.95
C ILE A 262 -4.90 12.34 15.36
N GLU A 263 -4.10 12.82 14.40
CA GLU A 263 -2.90 13.61 14.70
C GLU A 263 -3.23 14.95 15.37
N ALA A 264 -4.29 15.62 14.93
CA ALA A 264 -4.77 16.83 15.58
C ALA A 264 -5.21 16.57 17.03
N LEU A 265 -5.95 15.48 17.25
CA LEU A 265 -6.38 15.06 18.59
C LEU A 265 -5.19 14.74 19.50
N LYS A 266 -4.15 14.07 19.00
CA LYS A 266 -2.90 13.79 19.75
C LYS A 266 -2.23 15.05 20.26
N ASN A 267 -2.12 16.05 19.38
CA ASN A 267 -1.39 17.28 19.65
C ASN A 267 -2.24 18.35 20.36
N SER A 268 -3.54 18.09 20.55
CA SER A 268 -4.42 18.94 21.35
C SER A 268 -4.08 18.84 22.84
N ASP A 269 -4.33 19.94 23.58
CA ASP A 269 -4.03 20.03 25.01
C ASP A 269 -4.86 19.06 25.89
N ILE A 270 -5.85 18.36 25.32
CA ILE A 270 -6.62 17.30 26.00
C ILE A 270 -5.71 16.18 26.53
N ASN A 271 -4.60 15.85 25.86
CA ASN A 271 -3.70 14.78 26.28
C ASN A 271 -2.59 15.26 27.24
N LYS A 272 -2.57 16.54 27.64
CA LYS A 272 -1.58 17.11 28.57
C LYS A 272 -2.13 17.29 30.00
N LEU A 273 -3.39 16.91 30.24
CA LEU A 273 -4.05 16.89 31.55
C LEU A 273 -4.06 15.49 32.14
#